data_AF-A0A077ZLP0-F1
#
_entry.id   AF-A0A077ZLP0-F1
#
_cell.length_a   1.000
_cell.length_b   1.000
_cell.length_c   1.000
_cell.angle_alpha   90.00
_cell.angle_beta   90.00
_cell.angle_gamma   90.00
#
_symmetry.space_group_name_H-M   'P 1'
#
loop_
_entity.id
_entity.type
_entity.pdbx_description
1 polymer ?
#
loop_
_entity_poly.entity_id
_entity_poly.type
_entity_poly.pdbx_seq_one_letter_code
_entity_poly.pdbx_strand_id
1 'polypeptide(L)'
;MDLDNYTRQDVHDRLSRILGKTKKILEHERVTTAKAENLAYFGESYPRQCICEMQGQQPCPSVVPLPDYMRGKWRWNKNLC
;
A
#
# COMPACT_ATOMS: atom_id res chain seq x y z
N MET A 1 26.71 31.58 11.48
CA MET A 1 27.77 30.64 11.88
C MET A 1 29.03 31.14 11.24
N ASP A 2 30.11 31.34 11.99
CA ASP A 2 31.42 31.49 11.38
C ASP A 2 31.79 30.20 10.65
N LEU A 3 32.05 30.34 9.35
CA LEU A 3 32.41 29.27 8.42
C LEU A 3 33.86 29.40 7.95
N ASP A 4 34.59 30.41 8.44
CA ASP A 4 35.98 30.64 8.04
C ASP A 4 36.87 29.49 8.48
N ASN A 5 37.71 29.01 7.56
CA ASN A 5 38.58 27.82 7.66
C ASN A 5 37.88 26.45 7.76
N TYR A 6 36.57 26.36 7.55
CA TYR A 6 35.89 25.07 7.45
C TYR A 6 35.86 24.57 6.01
N THR A 7 36.06 23.25 5.83
CA THR A 7 35.83 22.65 4.52
C THR A 7 34.33 22.52 4.24
N ARG A 8 33.96 22.37 2.96
CA ARG A 8 32.55 22.13 2.55
C ARG A 8 31.89 21.02 3.37
N GLN A 9 32.66 19.95 3.66
CA GLN A 9 32.16 18.79 4.39
C GLN A 9 31.89 19.14 5.86
N ASP A 10 32.78 19.90 6.50
CA ASP A 10 32.60 20.31 7.89
C ASP A 10 31.38 21.22 8.07
N VAL A 11 31.17 22.14 7.11
CA VAL A 11 29.99 23.01 7.11
C VAL A 11 28.71 22.18 6.96
N HIS A 12 28.71 21.22 6.03
CA HIS A 12 27.57 20.33 5.82
C HIS A 12 27.25 19.51 7.07
N ASP A 13 28.25 18.87 7.67
CA ASP A 13 28.03 17.97 8.81
C ASP A 13 27.63 18.75 10.07
N ARG A 14 28.14 19.97 10.25
CA ARG A 14 27.71 20.87 11.31
C ARG A 14 26.26 21.32 11.13
N LEU A 15 25.86 21.68 9.91
CA LEU A 15 24.47 22.02 9.59
C LEU A 15 23.55 20.83 9.80
N SER A 16 23.92 19.65 9.29
CA SER A 16 23.15 18.41 9.46
C SER A 16 23.03 18.01 10.93
N ARG A 17 24.00 18.32 11.78
CA ARG A 17 23.93 18.04 13.22
C ARG A 17 23.02 19.00 13.98
N ILE A 18 22.98 20.27 13.58
CA ILE A 18 22.22 21.32 14.29
C ILE A 18 20.77 21.37 13.80
N LEU A 19 20.55 21.24 12.49
CA LEU A 19 19.24 21.40 11.85
C LEU A 19 18.70 20.10 11.26
N GLY A 20 19.55 19.11 10.98
CA GLY A 20 19.12 17.86 10.35
C GLY A 20 18.33 16.98 11.31
N LYS A 21 17.35 16.24 10.76
CA LYS A 21 16.61 15.23 11.52
C LYS A 21 17.56 14.18 12.06
N THR A 22 17.35 13.75 13.30
CA THR A 22 18.12 12.65 13.86
C THR A 22 17.81 11.35 13.11
N LYS A 23 18.78 10.43 13.04
CA LYS A 23 18.60 9.11 12.43
C LYS A 23 17.40 8.35 13.00
N LYS A 24 17.12 8.55 14.30
CA LYS A 24 15.95 7.96 14.97
C LYS A 24 14.63 8.48 14.42
N ILE A 25 14.52 9.78 14.16
CA ILE A 25 13.31 10.37 13.56
C ILE A 25 13.14 9.88 12.12
N LEU A 26 14.22 9.87 11.34
CA LEU A 26 14.19 9.36 9.96
C LEU A 26 13.75 7.89 9.88
N GLU A 27 14.29 7.05 10.77
CA GLU A 27 13.88 5.65 10.82
C GLU A 27 12.42 5.49 11.30
N HIS A 28 12.00 6.30 12.27
CA HIS A 28 10.60 6.31 12.71
C HIS A 28 9.66 6.69 11.56
N GLU A 29 9.94 7.78 10.85
CA GLU A 29 9.16 8.22 9.69
C GLU A 29 9.10 7.10 8.63
N ARG A 30 10.24 6.49 8.30
CA ARG A 30 10.30 5.36 7.36
C ARG A 30 9.40 4.21 7.78
N VAL A 31 9.43 3.83 9.06
CA VAL A 31 8.60 2.75 9.61
C VAL A 31 7.12 3.15 9.66
N THR A 32 6.79 4.40 9.99
CA THR A 32 5.39 4.87 10.02
C THR A 32 4.78 4.88 8.63
N THR A 33 5.50 5.38 7.63
CA THR A 33 5.03 5.37 6.23
C THR A 33 4.82 3.93 5.75
N ALA A 34 5.76 3.03 6.02
CA ALA A 34 5.62 1.61 5.68
C ALA A 34 4.43 0.94 6.40
N LYS A 35 4.13 1.33 7.65
CA LYS A 35 2.97 0.80 8.40
C LYS A 35 1.63 1.37 7.94
N ALA A 36 1.62 2.56 7.35
CA ALA A 36 0.41 3.19 6.83
C ALA A 36 -0.18 2.38 5.67
N GLU A 37 0.66 1.68 4.92
CA GLU A 37 0.26 0.72 3.89
C GLU A 37 -0.15 -0.62 4.52
N ASN A 38 -1.42 -0.69 4.96
CA ASN A 38 -1.97 -1.95 5.47
C ASN A 38 -2.15 -2.96 4.32
N LEU A 39 -1.42 -4.07 4.39
CA LEU A 39 -1.46 -5.18 3.41
C LEU A 39 -2.83 -5.88 3.30
N ALA A 40 -3.73 -5.62 4.24
CA ALA A 40 -5.10 -6.13 4.21
C ALA A 40 -6.05 -5.26 3.36
N TYR A 41 -5.61 -4.08 2.91
CA TYR A 41 -6.40 -3.24 2.02
C TYR A 41 -6.40 -3.78 0.58
N PHE A 42 -7.54 -3.62 -0.08
CA PHE A 42 -7.76 -3.96 -1.47
C PHE A 42 -8.10 -2.71 -2.26
N GLY A 43 -7.69 -2.66 -3.53
CA GLY A 43 -7.99 -1.57 -4.43
C GLY A 43 -6.89 -1.35 -5.47
N GLU A 44 -7.06 -0.34 -6.32
CA GLU A 44 -6.16 -0.05 -7.44
C GLU A 44 -4.73 0.30 -6.99
N SER A 45 -4.61 1.08 -5.90
CA SER A 45 -3.32 1.49 -5.34
C SER A 45 -2.70 0.47 -4.38
N TYR A 46 -3.35 -0.68 -4.18
CA TYR A 46 -2.92 -1.72 -3.24
C TYR A 46 -2.44 -2.96 -3.99
N PRO A 47 -1.63 -3.83 -3.36
CA PRO A 47 -1.07 -5.01 -4.03
C PRO A 47 -2.12 -5.98 -4.59
N ARG A 48 -3.34 -5.95 -4.06
CA ARG A 48 -4.46 -6.77 -4.53
C ARG A 48 -5.64 -5.87 -4.82
N GLN A 49 -6.24 -6.02 -5.99
CA GLN A 49 -7.38 -5.18 -6.39
C GLN A 49 -8.68 -5.74 -5.82
N CYS A 50 -8.87 -7.05 -5.92
CA CYS A 50 -10.07 -7.73 -5.47
C CYS A 50 -9.74 -8.97 -4.64
N ILE A 51 -10.63 -9.32 -3.72
CA ILE A 51 -10.46 -10.50 -2.86
C ILE A 51 -10.45 -11.82 -3.65
N CYS A 52 -10.97 -11.85 -4.88
CA CYS A 52 -10.93 -13.03 -5.74
C CYS A 52 -9.51 -13.49 -6.12
N GLU A 53 -8.49 -12.64 -5.89
CA GLU A 53 -7.07 -13.00 -6.06
C GLU A 53 -6.53 -13.86 -4.91
N MET A 54 -7.26 -13.95 -3.79
CA MET A 54 -6.88 -14.77 -2.64
C MET A 54 -7.29 -16.22 -2.84
N GLN A 55 -6.36 -17.15 -2.63
CA GLN A 55 -6.65 -18.58 -2.70
C GLN A 55 -7.70 -18.98 -1.65
N GLY A 56 -8.58 -19.90 -2.03
CA GLY A 56 -9.71 -20.34 -1.21
C GLY A 56 -10.95 -19.44 -1.32
N GLN A 57 -10.85 -18.27 -1.94
CA GLN A 57 -11.99 -17.40 -2.22
C GLN A 57 -12.66 -17.73 -3.55
N GLN A 58 -13.88 -17.23 -3.74
CA GLN A 58 -14.59 -17.38 -5.01
C GLN A 58 -13.83 -16.63 -6.11
N PRO A 59 -13.50 -17.30 -7.24
CA PRO A 59 -12.84 -16.67 -8.36
C PRO A 59 -13.74 -15.63 -9.03
N CYS A 60 -13.13 -14.69 -9.74
CA CYS A 60 -13.90 -13.67 -10.47
C CYS A 60 -14.78 -14.36 -11.54
N PRO A 61 -16.08 -13.98 -11.66
CA PRO A 61 -16.99 -14.53 -12.67
C PRO A 61 -16.51 -14.34 -14.11
N SER A 62 -15.65 -13.34 -14.34
CA SER A 62 -15.02 -13.08 -15.64
C SER A 62 -13.96 -14.12 -16.03
N VAL A 63 -13.38 -14.81 -15.04
CA VAL A 63 -12.35 -15.85 -15.25
C VAL A 63 -12.98 -17.23 -15.17
N VAL A 64 -13.79 -17.46 -14.14
CA VAL A 64 -14.51 -18.73 -13.92
C VAL A 64 -15.99 -18.41 -13.78
N PRO A 65 -16.85 -18.82 -14.73
CA PRO A 65 -18.27 -18.56 -14.66
C PRO A 65 -18.88 -19.12 -13.37
N LEU A 66 -19.66 -18.29 -12.67
CA LEU A 66 -20.39 -18.72 -11.47
C LEU A 66 -21.42 -19.81 -11.80
N PRO A 67 -21.67 -20.80 -10.93
CA PRO A 67 -22.74 -21.77 -11.11
C PRO A 67 -24.11 -21.13 -11.32
N ASP A 68 -24.99 -21.78 -12.08
CA ASP A 68 -26.31 -21.24 -12.45
C ASP A 68 -27.13 -20.77 -11.26
N TYR A 69 -27.19 -21.58 -10.21
CA TYR A 69 -27.95 -21.27 -8.99
C TYR A 69 -27.44 -20.03 -8.23
N MET A 70 -26.21 -19.57 -8.49
CA MET A 70 -25.67 -18.34 -7.90
C MET A 70 -25.98 -17.11 -8.76
N ARG A 71 -26.17 -17.28 -10.07
CA ARG A 71 -26.39 -16.18 -11.02
C ARG A 71 -27.82 -15.66 -10.94
N GLY A 72 -27.97 -14.33 -10.95
CA GLY A 72 -29.29 -13.70 -10.81
C GLY A 72 -30.30 -14.09 -11.88
N LYS A 73 -29.82 -14.38 -13.11
CA LYS A 73 -30.64 -14.86 -14.23
C LYS A 73 -31.44 -16.13 -13.90
N TRP A 74 -30.89 -17.05 -13.12
CA TRP A 74 -31.58 -18.32 -12.80
C TRP A 74 -32.31 -18.26 -11.46
N ARG A 75 -31.84 -17.46 -10.51
CA ARG A 75 -32.50 -17.34 -9.20
C ARG A 75 -33.81 -16.56 -9.24
N TRP A 76 -33.93 -15.54 -10.08
CA TRP A 76 -35.06 -14.60 -10.02
C TRP A 76 -35.90 -14.52 -11.29
N ASN A 77 -35.44 -15.07 -12.41
CA ASN A 77 -36.17 -14.94 -13.66
C ASN A 77 -37.29 -16.01 -13.72
N LYS A 78 -38.51 -15.59 -13.38
CA LYS A 78 -39.71 -16.45 -13.38
C LYS A 78 -40.12 -16.96 -14.77
N ASN A 79 -39.49 -16.44 -15.83
CA ASN A 79 -39.77 -16.80 -17.22
C ASN A 79 -38.97 -18.02 -17.71
N LEU A 80 -38.14 -18.63 -16.86
CA LEU A 80 -37.35 -19.84 -17.16
C LEU A 80 -37.95 -21.11 -16.53
N CYS A 81 -39.19 -21.01 -16.02
CA CYS A 81 -39.97 -22.10 -15.43
C CYS A 81 -41.10 -22.51 -16.37
#